data_AF-A0A6I1BXR1-F1
#
_entry.id   AF-A0A6I1BXR1-F1
#
_cell.length_a   1.000
_cell.length_b   1.000
_cell.length_c   1.000
_cell.angle_alpha   90.00
_cell.angle_beta   90.00
_cell.angle_gamma   90.00
#
_symmetry.space_group_name_H-M   'P 1'
#
loop_
_entity.id
_entity.type
_entity.pdbx_description
1 polymer ?
#
loop_
_entity_poly.entity_id
_entity_poly.type
_entity_poly.pdbx_seq_one_letter_code
_entity_poly.pdbx_strand_id
1 'polypeptide(L)'
;MKKELIKKEWHVPEKYHVQVREKPESFYDIPHEYRSPQLCMEAVRGWGYNLGIVPEGMKTREMCREAFNANPDLGYEHCAIISFMPFSDVVLECLKDSAGGTDMTDLATVVRPEVMDREIAGFLVGKDGHCLQYVPVHLQTEELALKAVRTSGNAVLQHRNIREDIKTEKVYMSGMEKDCFQSFLHIPPDRRTPEICLVAEKLYPNVVRARPDSIPEAVRNGCNIYTLGRLLEKACGEKFDADTVRRVYEGKPLRVKQFTTPTGVMNDTVIRFSKESSRFQYEQPHKSNMIKRRMKP
;
A
#
# COMPACT_ATOMS: atom_id res chain seq x y z
N MET A 1 -7.19 2.32 -49.27
CA MET A 1 -8.03 3.54 -49.21
C MET A 1 -7.32 4.55 -48.31
N LYS A 2 -6.60 5.51 -48.89
CA LYS A 2 -5.93 6.59 -48.14
C LYS A 2 -7.03 7.51 -47.61
N LYS A 3 -7.16 7.65 -46.28
CA LYS A 3 -7.98 8.72 -45.69
C LYS A 3 -7.25 10.04 -45.98
N GLU A 4 -7.70 10.77 -46.97
CA GLU A 4 -7.30 12.17 -47.14
C GLU A 4 -7.76 12.94 -45.89
N LEU A 5 -6.80 13.38 -45.09
CA LEU A 5 -7.05 14.37 -44.04
C LEU A 5 -7.38 15.69 -44.75
N ILE A 6 -8.67 15.97 -44.90
CA ILE A 6 -9.14 17.32 -45.20
C ILE A 6 -8.65 18.21 -44.06
N LYS A 7 -7.66 19.07 -44.32
CA LYS A 7 -7.26 20.12 -43.37
C LYS A 7 -8.48 21.01 -43.18
N LYS A 8 -9.16 20.89 -42.05
CA LYS A 8 -10.23 21.82 -41.67
C LYS A 8 -9.61 23.21 -41.59
N GLU A 9 -9.96 24.07 -42.53
CA GLU A 9 -9.57 25.48 -42.50
C GLU A 9 -10.44 26.18 -41.45
N TRP A 10 -9.79 26.75 -40.44
CA TRP A 10 -10.48 27.41 -39.34
C TRP A 10 -10.63 28.89 -39.67
N HIS A 11 -11.86 29.32 -39.95
CA HIS A 11 -12.18 30.74 -40.01
C HIS A 11 -12.80 31.17 -38.68
N VAL A 12 -12.00 31.80 -37.82
CA VAL A 12 -12.45 32.31 -36.51
C VAL A 12 -12.63 33.82 -36.62
N PRO A 13 -13.86 34.35 -36.45
CA PRO A 13 -14.11 35.78 -36.39
C PRO A 13 -13.25 36.47 -35.32
N GLU A 14 -12.61 37.61 -35.65
CA GLU A 14 -11.71 38.35 -34.73
C GLU A 14 -12.37 38.70 -33.39
N LYS A 15 -13.70 38.93 -33.38
CA LYS A 15 -14.45 39.16 -32.15
C LYS A 15 -14.22 38.09 -31.07
N TYR A 16 -13.96 36.84 -31.47
CA TYR A 16 -13.71 35.74 -30.54
C TYR A 16 -12.28 35.77 -29.99
N HIS A 17 -11.29 36.18 -30.79
CA HIS A 17 -9.94 36.45 -30.30
C HIS A 17 -9.93 37.60 -29.29
N VAL A 18 -10.66 38.69 -29.59
CA VAL A 18 -10.83 39.82 -28.66
C VAL A 18 -11.53 39.36 -27.38
N GLN A 19 -12.65 38.63 -27.48
CA GLN A 19 -13.38 38.10 -26.32
C GLN A 19 -12.50 37.26 -25.40
N VAL A 20 -11.70 36.34 -25.96
CA VAL A 20 -10.80 35.49 -25.19
C VAL A 20 -9.69 36.29 -24.51
N ARG A 21 -9.15 37.32 -25.17
CA ARG A 21 -8.10 38.18 -24.60
C ARG A 21 -8.62 39.07 -23.46
N GLU A 22 -9.83 39.60 -23.58
CA GLU A 22 -10.41 40.50 -22.58
C GLU A 22 -11.08 39.76 -21.43
N LYS A 23 -11.73 38.63 -21.73
CA LYS A 23 -12.55 37.87 -20.78
C LYS A 23 -12.40 36.36 -21.01
N PRO A 24 -11.23 35.77 -20.69
CA PRO A 24 -10.95 34.37 -20.97
C PRO A 24 -11.96 33.41 -20.32
N GLU A 25 -12.56 33.78 -19.19
CA GLU A 25 -13.58 32.98 -18.52
C GLU A 25 -14.89 32.82 -19.30
N SER A 26 -15.10 33.62 -20.34
CA SER A 26 -16.24 33.53 -21.25
C SER A 26 -16.02 32.59 -22.44
N PHE A 27 -14.91 31.84 -22.49
CA PHE A 27 -14.60 30.94 -23.61
C PHE A 27 -15.72 29.89 -23.89
N TYR A 28 -16.50 29.52 -22.86
CA TYR A 28 -17.62 28.59 -23.01
C TYR A 28 -18.74 29.14 -23.92
N ASP A 29 -18.89 30.47 -24.02
CA ASP A 29 -19.89 31.13 -24.87
C ASP A 29 -19.57 31.03 -26.37
N ILE A 30 -18.31 30.72 -26.70
CA ILE A 30 -17.85 30.64 -28.09
C ILE A 30 -18.36 29.33 -28.72
N PRO A 31 -19.09 29.38 -29.85
CA PRO A 31 -19.60 28.18 -30.50
C PRO A 31 -18.48 27.21 -30.90
N HIS A 32 -18.79 25.91 -30.82
CA HIS A 32 -17.81 24.84 -31.01
C HIS A 32 -17.10 24.89 -32.38
N GLU A 33 -17.79 25.31 -33.44
CA GLU A 33 -17.20 25.44 -34.78
C GLU A 33 -16.08 26.50 -34.87
N TYR A 34 -16.02 27.46 -33.94
CA TYR A 34 -15.01 28.52 -33.90
C TYR A 34 -13.87 28.25 -32.89
N ARG A 35 -13.95 27.16 -32.11
CA ARG A 35 -12.90 26.74 -31.16
C ARG A 35 -11.73 26.09 -31.92
N SER A 36 -10.98 26.90 -32.67
CA SER A 36 -9.77 26.44 -33.34
C SER A 36 -8.66 26.10 -32.33
N PRO A 37 -7.67 25.26 -32.69
CA PRO A 37 -6.55 24.96 -31.80
C PRO A 37 -5.83 26.22 -31.28
N GLN A 38 -5.69 27.25 -32.12
CA GLN A 38 -5.10 28.52 -31.74
C GLN A 38 -5.94 29.27 -30.73
N LEU A 39 -7.26 29.42 -30.98
CA LEU A 39 -8.15 30.11 -30.05
C LEU A 39 -8.25 29.37 -28.71
N CYS A 40 -8.29 28.03 -28.73
CA CYS A 40 -8.24 27.20 -27.53
C CYS A 40 -6.97 27.46 -26.70
N MET A 41 -5.80 27.54 -27.33
CA MET A 41 -4.55 27.84 -26.63
C MET A 41 -4.56 29.26 -26.05
N GLU A 42 -5.04 30.26 -26.80
CA GLU A 42 -5.21 31.63 -26.30
C GLU A 42 -6.12 31.65 -25.07
N ALA A 43 -7.22 30.90 -25.08
CA ALA A 43 -8.15 30.81 -23.97
C ALA A 43 -7.56 30.13 -22.74
N VAL A 44 -6.83 29.02 -22.94
CA VAL A 44 -6.16 28.30 -21.85
C VAL A 44 -5.09 29.14 -21.17
N ARG A 45 -4.32 29.93 -21.94
CA ARG A 45 -3.32 30.85 -21.40
C ARG A 45 -3.93 31.98 -20.57
N GLY A 46 -5.10 32.46 -20.97
CA GLY A 46 -5.83 33.48 -20.21
C GLY A 46 -6.47 32.93 -18.94
N TRP A 47 -6.94 31.68 -18.96
CA TRP A 47 -7.51 31.00 -17.79
C TRP A 47 -7.43 29.48 -17.93
N GLY A 48 -6.61 28.83 -17.09
CA GLY A 48 -6.29 27.40 -17.23
C GLY A 48 -7.50 26.46 -17.22
N TYR A 49 -8.57 26.82 -16.50
CA TYR A 49 -9.81 26.04 -16.47
C TYR A 49 -10.51 25.90 -17.83
N ASN A 50 -10.18 26.77 -18.80
CA ASN A 50 -10.67 26.63 -20.17
C ASN A 50 -10.26 25.31 -20.82
N LEU A 51 -9.25 24.60 -20.29
CA LEU A 51 -8.91 23.25 -20.74
C LEU A 51 -10.11 22.28 -20.67
N GLY A 52 -11.03 22.47 -19.72
CA GLY A 52 -12.26 21.67 -19.64
C GLY A 52 -13.24 21.89 -20.78
N ILE A 53 -13.15 23.03 -21.48
CA ILE A 53 -14.02 23.43 -22.60
C ILE A 53 -13.42 23.00 -23.96
N VAL A 54 -12.10 22.81 -24.00
CA VAL A 54 -11.38 22.37 -25.20
C VAL A 54 -11.80 20.94 -25.58
N PRO A 55 -12.17 20.68 -26.85
CA PRO A 55 -12.49 19.33 -27.31
C PRO A 55 -11.34 18.34 -27.08
N GLU A 56 -11.63 17.12 -26.63
CA GLU A 56 -10.61 16.15 -26.21
C GLU A 56 -9.56 15.88 -27.30
N GLY A 57 -10.00 15.75 -28.56
CA GLY A 57 -9.11 15.52 -29.71
C GLY A 57 -8.23 16.72 -30.11
N MET A 58 -8.42 17.89 -29.51
CA MET A 58 -7.59 19.07 -29.72
C MET A 58 -6.62 19.36 -28.57
N LYS A 59 -6.78 18.69 -27.42
CA LYS A 59 -5.88 18.88 -26.29
C LYS A 59 -4.48 18.42 -26.69
N THR A 60 -3.48 19.21 -26.33
CA THR A 60 -2.08 18.87 -26.52
C THR A 60 -1.37 18.86 -25.16
N ARG A 61 -0.21 18.19 -25.09
CA ARG A 61 0.62 18.18 -23.88
C ARG A 61 1.03 19.60 -23.47
N GLU A 62 1.43 20.41 -24.45
CA GLU A 62 1.76 21.83 -24.24
C GLU A 62 0.57 22.59 -23.65
N MET A 63 -0.62 22.44 -24.23
CA MET A 63 -1.83 23.10 -23.72
C MET A 63 -2.17 22.68 -22.29
N CYS A 64 -1.95 21.41 -21.92
CA CYS A 64 -2.16 20.93 -20.55
C CYS A 64 -1.16 21.57 -19.56
N ARG A 65 0.12 21.71 -19.95
CA ARG A 65 1.13 22.39 -19.13
C ARG A 65 0.83 23.87 -18.97
N GLU A 66 0.45 24.54 -20.07
CA GLU A 66 0.03 25.95 -20.03
C GLU A 66 -1.19 26.13 -19.12
N ALA A 67 -2.19 25.24 -19.22
CA ALA A 67 -3.36 25.27 -18.35
C ALA A 67 -2.98 25.19 -16.86
N PHE A 68 -2.07 24.27 -16.51
CA PHE A 68 -1.60 24.09 -15.14
C PHE A 68 -0.86 25.35 -14.64
N ASN A 69 -0.06 25.99 -15.48
CA ASN A 69 0.74 27.15 -15.08
C ASN A 69 -0.03 28.50 -15.14
N ALA A 70 -1.15 28.56 -15.86
CA ALA A 70 -1.91 29.78 -16.09
C ALA A 70 -2.81 30.20 -14.91
N ASN A 71 -2.82 29.47 -13.80
CA ASN A 71 -3.69 29.77 -12.66
C ASN A 71 -2.86 30.21 -11.44
N PRO A 72 -2.91 31.51 -11.06
CA PRO A 72 -2.07 32.08 -10.00
C PRO A 72 -2.53 31.75 -8.57
N ASP A 73 -3.74 31.17 -8.40
CA ASP A 73 -4.25 30.83 -7.08
C ASP A 73 -3.62 29.55 -6.54
N LEU A 74 -2.64 29.74 -5.65
CA LEU A 74 -1.91 28.73 -4.86
C LEU A 74 -2.80 27.98 -3.83
N GLY A 75 -4.12 28.01 -4.01
CA GLY A 75 -5.08 27.30 -3.18
C GLY A 75 -5.27 25.85 -3.61
N TYR A 76 -5.97 25.09 -2.76
CA TYR A 76 -6.32 23.69 -2.98
C TYR A 76 -6.99 23.40 -4.35
N GLU A 77 -7.68 24.38 -4.92
CA GLU A 77 -8.43 24.24 -6.17
C GLU A 77 -7.54 24.12 -7.43
N HIS A 78 -6.26 24.52 -7.36
CA HIS A 78 -5.35 24.50 -8.52
C HIS A 78 -5.23 23.13 -9.20
N CYS A 79 -5.24 22.06 -8.39
CA CYS A 79 -5.06 20.70 -8.90
C CYS A 79 -6.29 20.15 -9.64
N ALA A 80 -7.46 20.79 -9.55
CA ALA A 80 -8.65 20.37 -10.29
C ALA A 80 -8.45 20.39 -11.81
N ILE A 81 -7.50 21.20 -12.31
CA ILE A 81 -7.13 21.26 -13.74
C ILE A 81 -6.63 19.90 -14.25
N ILE A 82 -6.01 19.08 -13.39
CA ILE A 82 -5.50 17.74 -13.73
C ILE A 82 -6.63 16.85 -14.26
N SER A 83 -7.86 17.01 -13.76
CA SER A 83 -9.03 16.22 -14.20
C SER A 83 -9.39 16.43 -15.68
N PHE A 84 -8.93 17.53 -16.29
CA PHE A 84 -9.17 17.82 -17.71
C PHE A 84 -8.07 17.27 -18.62
N MET A 85 -6.95 16.78 -18.09
CA MET A 85 -5.78 16.34 -18.87
C MET A 85 -5.88 14.88 -19.32
N PRO A 86 -5.68 14.57 -20.63
CA PRO A 86 -5.67 13.19 -21.12
C PRO A 86 -4.31 12.49 -21.14
N PHE A 87 -3.21 13.19 -20.83
CA PHE A 87 -1.86 12.68 -21.03
C PHE A 87 -1.24 12.26 -19.70
N SER A 88 -1.05 10.95 -19.50
CA SER A 88 -0.57 10.42 -18.21
C SER A 88 0.82 10.95 -17.83
N ASP A 89 1.69 11.19 -18.82
CA ASP A 89 3.00 11.80 -18.61
C ASP A 89 2.91 13.22 -18.04
N VAL A 90 2.02 14.05 -18.57
CA VAL A 90 1.80 15.42 -18.08
C VAL A 90 1.09 15.41 -16.72
N VAL A 91 0.11 14.51 -16.52
CA VAL A 91 -0.52 14.34 -15.20
C VAL A 91 0.51 13.99 -14.14
N LEU A 92 1.44 13.06 -14.43
CA LEU A 92 2.49 12.70 -13.49
C LEU A 92 3.46 13.86 -13.19
N GLU A 93 3.79 14.70 -14.18
CA GLU A 93 4.56 15.93 -13.97
C GLU A 93 3.83 16.86 -12.97
N CYS A 94 2.55 17.18 -13.24
CA CYS A 94 1.75 18.04 -12.38
C CYS A 94 1.59 17.49 -10.95
N LEU A 95 1.37 16.18 -10.80
CA LEU A 95 1.27 15.54 -9.49
C LEU A 95 2.57 15.65 -8.69
N LYS A 96 3.74 15.57 -9.35
CA LYS A 96 5.05 15.74 -8.70
C LYS A 96 5.25 17.17 -8.24
N ASP A 97 4.83 18.15 -9.02
CA ASP A 97 4.94 19.57 -8.68
C ASP A 97 4.01 19.93 -7.50
N SER A 98 2.80 19.37 -7.47
CA SER A 98 1.82 19.61 -6.38
C SER A 98 2.12 18.85 -5.08
N ALA A 99 3.00 17.84 -5.13
CA ALA A 99 3.22 16.90 -4.03
C ALA A 99 3.76 17.53 -2.72
N GLY A 100 4.28 18.76 -2.78
CA GLY A 100 4.81 19.46 -1.62
C GLY A 100 3.79 20.27 -0.82
N GLY A 101 2.59 20.51 -1.38
CA GLY A 101 1.61 21.43 -0.79
C GLY A 101 0.17 20.90 -0.69
N THR A 102 -0.12 19.74 -1.29
CA THR A 102 -1.48 19.15 -1.33
C THR A 102 -1.46 17.75 -0.74
N ASP A 103 -2.55 17.35 -0.09
CA ASP A 103 -2.74 15.97 0.38
C ASP A 103 -2.75 14.98 -0.81
N MET A 104 -2.12 13.83 -0.62
CA MET A 104 -1.96 12.85 -1.71
C MET A 104 -3.28 12.19 -2.09
N THR A 105 -4.18 12.00 -1.14
CA THR A 105 -5.50 11.42 -1.42
C THR A 105 -6.35 12.38 -2.24
N ASP A 106 -6.24 13.67 -1.96
CA ASP A 106 -6.88 14.73 -2.73
C ASP A 106 -6.34 14.77 -4.17
N LEU A 107 -5.02 14.71 -4.33
CA LEU A 107 -4.38 14.58 -5.65
C LEU A 107 -4.80 13.30 -6.39
N ALA A 108 -5.00 12.20 -5.69
CA ALA A 108 -5.45 10.95 -6.30
C ALA A 108 -6.89 11.07 -6.83
N THR A 109 -7.75 11.88 -6.19
CA THR A 109 -9.16 12.04 -6.61
C THR A 109 -9.34 12.79 -7.93
N VAL A 110 -8.40 13.70 -8.28
CA VAL A 110 -8.49 14.49 -9.51
C VAL A 110 -7.97 13.75 -10.74
N VAL A 111 -7.27 12.63 -10.56
CA VAL A 111 -6.78 11.80 -11.68
C VAL A 111 -7.92 10.96 -12.24
N ARG A 112 -8.24 11.18 -13.52
CA ARG A 112 -9.26 10.37 -14.19
C ARG A 112 -8.87 8.88 -14.24
N PRO A 113 -9.81 7.95 -14.01
CA PRO A 113 -9.52 6.51 -14.05
C PRO A 113 -8.89 6.03 -15.38
N GLU A 114 -9.23 6.65 -16.51
CA GLU A 114 -8.71 6.30 -17.84
C GLU A 114 -7.28 6.81 -18.07
N VAL A 115 -6.83 7.78 -17.28
CA VAL A 115 -5.48 8.39 -17.36
C VAL A 115 -4.54 7.77 -16.32
N MET A 116 -5.10 7.25 -15.21
CA MET A 116 -4.34 6.54 -14.20
C MET A 116 -3.61 5.35 -14.83
N ASP A 117 -2.28 5.36 -14.78
CA ASP A 117 -1.43 4.26 -15.19
C ASP A 117 -0.60 3.71 -14.00
N ARG A 118 0.30 2.77 -14.27
CA ARG A 118 1.14 2.15 -13.24
C ARG A 118 2.13 3.13 -12.61
N GLU A 119 2.63 4.10 -13.38
CA GLU A 119 3.61 5.07 -12.86
C GLU A 119 2.92 6.07 -11.93
N ILE A 120 1.75 6.57 -12.32
CA ILE A 120 0.94 7.46 -11.48
C ILE A 120 0.51 6.73 -10.21
N ALA A 121 -0.07 5.54 -10.34
CA ALA A 121 -0.49 4.74 -9.19
C ALA A 121 0.67 4.45 -8.24
N GLY A 122 1.83 4.08 -8.80
CA GLY A 122 3.06 3.85 -8.06
C GLY A 122 3.57 5.10 -7.35
N PHE A 123 3.51 6.27 -7.98
CA PHE A 123 3.90 7.55 -7.40
C PHE A 123 3.00 7.90 -6.21
N LEU A 124 1.68 7.93 -6.41
CA LEU A 124 0.69 8.29 -5.39
C LEU A 124 0.79 7.36 -4.16
N VAL A 125 0.74 6.04 -4.39
CA VAL A 125 0.85 5.03 -3.31
C VAL A 125 2.22 5.08 -2.60
N GLY A 126 3.26 5.50 -3.32
CA GLY A 126 4.59 5.68 -2.74
C GLY A 126 4.71 6.89 -1.82
N LYS A 127 3.84 7.89 -1.99
CA LYS A 127 3.77 9.07 -1.13
C LYS A 127 2.79 8.88 0.02
N ASP A 128 1.65 8.26 -0.25
CA ASP A 128 0.68 7.82 0.76
C ASP A 128 -0.02 6.53 0.31
N GLY A 129 0.14 5.47 1.10
CA GLY A 129 -0.50 4.18 0.86
C GLY A 129 -2.03 4.22 0.82
N HIS A 130 -2.67 5.23 1.44
CA HIS A 130 -4.13 5.42 1.34
C HIS A 130 -4.58 5.73 -0.09
N CYS A 131 -3.68 6.16 -0.98
CA CYS A 131 -4.00 6.38 -2.39
C CYS A 131 -4.39 5.11 -3.15
N LEU A 132 -4.07 3.93 -2.63
CA LEU A 132 -4.41 2.65 -3.26
C LEU A 132 -5.93 2.51 -3.50
N GLN A 133 -6.77 3.13 -2.67
CA GLN A 133 -8.22 3.08 -2.81
C GLN A 133 -8.76 3.81 -4.06
N TYR A 134 -7.98 4.72 -4.64
CA TYR A 134 -8.33 5.48 -5.85
C TYR A 134 -7.76 4.85 -7.13
N VAL A 135 -6.91 3.82 -6.99
CA VAL A 135 -6.33 3.11 -8.13
C VAL A 135 -7.40 2.20 -8.74
N PRO A 136 -7.64 2.26 -10.07
CA PRO A 136 -8.58 1.39 -10.75
C PRO A 136 -8.31 -0.09 -10.46
N VAL A 137 -9.39 -0.87 -10.31
CA VAL A 137 -9.34 -2.29 -9.90
C VAL A 137 -8.36 -3.13 -10.74
N HIS A 138 -8.26 -2.86 -12.05
CA HIS A 138 -7.38 -3.57 -12.96
C HIS A 138 -5.89 -3.22 -12.81
N LEU A 139 -5.57 -2.10 -12.14
CA LEU A 139 -4.21 -1.66 -11.79
C LEU A 139 -3.82 -2.00 -10.35
N GLN A 140 -4.77 -2.40 -9.51
CA GLN A 140 -4.47 -2.87 -8.16
C GLN A 140 -3.77 -4.23 -8.22
N THR A 141 -2.49 -4.26 -7.83
CA THR A 141 -1.66 -5.46 -7.77
C THR A 141 -1.19 -5.74 -6.34
N GLU A 142 -0.78 -6.99 -6.06
CA GLU A 142 -0.14 -7.32 -4.78
C GLU A 142 1.13 -6.48 -4.55
N GLU A 143 1.91 -6.19 -5.61
CA GLU A 143 3.09 -5.32 -5.53
C GLU A 143 2.73 -3.90 -5.05
N LEU A 144 1.63 -3.34 -5.55
CA LEU A 144 1.17 -2.03 -5.14
C LEU A 144 0.60 -2.04 -3.72
N ALA A 145 -0.11 -3.11 -3.32
CA ALA A 145 -0.55 -3.31 -1.95
C ALA A 145 0.62 -3.42 -0.97
N LEU A 146 1.67 -4.16 -1.35
CA LEU A 146 2.93 -4.25 -0.61
C LEU A 146 3.58 -2.87 -0.44
N LYS A 147 3.55 -2.03 -1.48
CA LYS A 147 4.03 -0.65 -1.38
C LYS A 147 3.17 0.17 -0.41
N ALA A 148 1.84 0.10 -0.55
CA ALA A 148 0.90 0.87 0.26
C ALA A 148 1.05 0.60 1.77
N VAL A 149 1.12 -0.67 2.17
CA VAL A 149 1.23 -1.03 3.59
C VAL A 149 2.59 -0.69 4.19
N ARG A 150 3.66 -0.65 3.38
CA ARG A 150 4.96 -0.15 3.84
C ARG A 150 4.95 1.36 4.03
N THR A 151 4.20 2.09 3.19
CA THR A 151 4.09 3.55 3.30
C THR A 151 3.22 3.97 4.49
N SER A 152 2.04 3.37 4.66
CA SER A 152 1.01 3.87 5.60
C SER A 152 0.43 2.79 6.53
N GLY A 153 1.07 1.62 6.64
CA GLY A 153 0.62 0.51 7.49
C GLY A 153 -0.64 -0.20 6.97
N ASN A 154 -1.13 -1.20 7.71
CA ASN A 154 -2.27 -2.03 7.30
C ASN A 154 -3.63 -1.32 7.36
N ALA A 155 -3.72 -0.11 7.90
CA ALA A 155 -4.96 0.69 7.86
C ALA A 155 -5.45 0.90 6.43
N VAL A 156 -4.52 1.00 5.46
CA VAL A 156 -4.84 1.14 4.03
C VAL A 156 -5.73 0.02 3.52
N LEU A 157 -5.56 -1.22 4.01
CA LEU A 157 -6.30 -2.39 3.51
C LEU A 157 -7.74 -2.48 4.00
N GLN A 158 -8.16 -1.56 4.88
CA GLN A 158 -9.54 -1.49 5.38
C GLN A 158 -10.51 -0.86 4.36
N HIS A 159 -9.99 -0.19 3.33
CA HIS A 159 -10.80 0.42 2.28
C HIS A 159 -11.53 -0.64 1.46
N ARG A 160 -12.82 -0.40 1.21
CA ARG A 160 -13.72 -1.31 0.47
C ARG A 160 -13.37 -1.42 -1.01
N ASN A 161 -12.76 -0.38 -1.57
CA ASN A 161 -12.38 -0.33 -2.99
C ASN A 161 -11.10 -1.11 -3.29
N ILE A 162 -10.43 -1.65 -2.28
CA ILE A 162 -9.25 -2.48 -2.44
C ILE A 162 -9.68 -3.93 -2.59
N ARG A 163 -9.25 -4.54 -3.69
CA ARG A 163 -9.45 -5.95 -4.01
C ARG A 163 -9.09 -6.87 -2.84
N GLU A 164 -9.94 -7.84 -2.57
CA GLU A 164 -9.70 -8.82 -1.49
C GLU A 164 -8.59 -9.81 -1.84
N ASP A 165 -8.43 -10.17 -3.11
CA ASP A 165 -7.46 -11.17 -3.55
C ASP A 165 -6.00 -10.71 -3.44
N ILE A 166 -5.76 -9.40 -3.33
CA ILE A 166 -4.41 -8.85 -3.10
C ILE A 166 -4.09 -8.66 -1.60
N LYS A 167 -5.05 -8.90 -0.70
CA LYS A 167 -4.86 -8.79 0.78
C LYS A 167 -4.29 -10.09 1.34
N THR A 168 -3.09 -10.45 0.89
CA THR A 168 -2.43 -11.70 1.29
C THR A 168 -1.74 -11.59 2.65
N GLU A 169 -1.42 -12.72 3.28
CA GLU A 169 -0.61 -12.76 4.51
C GLU A 169 0.70 -11.99 4.33
N LYS A 170 1.36 -12.14 3.16
CA LYS A 170 2.58 -11.44 2.81
C LYS A 170 2.41 -9.92 2.83
N VAL A 171 1.28 -9.42 2.33
CA VAL A 171 0.96 -7.98 2.38
C VAL A 171 0.78 -7.53 3.82
N TYR A 172 -0.06 -8.21 4.60
CA TYR A 172 -0.28 -7.85 6.00
C TYR A 172 1.01 -7.81 6.82
N MET A 173 1.88 -8.80 6.62
CA MET A 173 3.18 -8.90 7.28
C MET A 173 4.12 -7.77 6.87
N SER A 174 4.08 -7.34 5.61
CA SER A 174 4.91 -6.23 5.11
C SER A 174 4.53 -4.87 5.72
N GLY A 175 3.31 -4.73 6.24
CA GLY A 175 2.88 -3.53 6.97
C GLY A 175 3.28 -3.51 8.44
N MET A 176 3.84 -4.59 9.00
CA MET A 176 4.12 -4.72 10.43
C MET A 176 5.57 -4.32 10.77
N GLU A 177 5.86 -3.01 10.76
CA GLU A 177 7.17 -2.48 11.17
C GLU A 177 7.29 -2.31 12.69
N LYS A 178 8.52 -2.31 13.23
CA LYS A 178 8.82 -2.39 14.68
C LYS A 178 8.06 -1.38 15.56
N ASP A 179 7.82 -0.17 15.05
CA ASP A 179 7.17 0.91 15.81
C ASP A 179 5.72 1.18 15.36
N CYS A 180 5.15 0.30 14.52
CA CYS A 180 3.80 0.45 13.95
C CYS A 180 2.83 -0.65 14.45
N PHE A 181 2.67 -0.77 15.77
CA PHE A 181 1.82 -1.81 16.36
C PHE A 181 0.34 -1.71 15.93
N GLN A 182 -0.14 -0.49 15.61
CA GLN A 182 -1.49 -0.28 15.09
C GLN A 182 -1.72 -1.08 13.82
N SER A 183 -0.68 -1.25 12.99
CA SER A 183 -0.75 -2.04 11.77
C SER A 183 -1.20 -3.48 12.03
N PHE A 184 -0.73 -4.12 13.11
CA PHE A 184 -1.24 -5.44 13.51
C PHE A 184 -2.72 -5.39 13.92
N LEU A 185 -3.14 -4.34 14.64
CA LEU A 185 -4.53 -4.19 15.10
C LEU A 185 -5.51 -3.91 13.95
N HIS A 186 -5.03 -3.30 12.85
CA HIS A 186 -5.83 -3.08 11.65
C HIS A 186 -6.08 -4.35 10.82
N ILE A 187 -5.30 -5.42 11.03
CA ILE A 187 -5.54 -6.73 10.40
C ILE A 187 -6.86 -7.30 10.97
N PRO A 188 -7.85 -7.65 10.14
CA PRO A 188 -9.08 -8.29 10.59
C PRO A 188 -8.80 -9.57 11.38
N PRO A 189 -9.54 -9.87 12.47
CA PRO A 189 -9.28 -11.06 13.30
C PRO A 189 -9.27 -12.39 12.52
N ASP A 190 -10.12 -12.53 11.51
CA ASP A 190 -10.19 -13.70 10.61
C ASP A 190 -8.98 -13.83 9.66
N ARG A 191 -8.21 -12.75 9.49
CA ARG A 191 -6.97 -12.71 8.69
C ARG A 191 -5.70 -12.81 9.54
N ARG A 192 -5.80 -12.83 10.88
CA ARG A 192 -4.66 -12.98 11.79
C ARG A 192 -4.26 -14.45 11.90
N THR A 193 -3.45 -14.90 10.94
CA THR A 193 -2.89 -16.26 10.92
C THR A 193 -1.95 -16.50 12.10
N PRO A 194 -1.67 -17.77 12.46
CA PRO A 194 -0.65 -18.10 13.46
C PRO A 194 0.72 -17.45 13.17
N GLU A 195 1.11 -17.36 11.91
CA GLU A 195 2.34 -16.73 11.43
C GLU A 195 2.36 -15.23 11.70
N ILE A 196 1.27 -14.50 11.37
CA ILE A 196 1.09 -13.08 11.71
C ILE A 196 1.15 -12.86 13.21
N CYS A 197 0.42 -13.69 13.98
CA CYS A 197 0.37 -13.57 15.44
C CYS A 197 1.74 -13.81 16.09
N LEU A 198 2.53 -14.75 15.56
CA LEU A 198 3.90 -14.99 16.02
C LEU A 198 4.77 -13.76 15.80
N VAL A 199 4.73 -13.17 14.61
CA VAL A 199 5.49 -11.96 14.31
C VAL A 199 5.03 -10.79 15.18
N ALA A 200 3.72 -10.63 15.40
CA ALA A 200 3.17 -9.63 16.30
C ALA A 200 3.68 -9.79 17.74
N GLU A 201 3.81 -11.02 18.25
CA GLU A 201 4.36 -11.28 19.59
C GLU A 201 5.85 -10.93 19.69
N LYS A 202 6.62 -11.11 18.61
CA LYS A 202 8.04 -10.74 18.58
C LYS A 202 8.25 -9.24 18.46
N LEU A 203 7.47 -8.56 17.61
CA LEU A 203 7.58 -7.12 17.38
C LEU A 203 6.95 -6.30 18.51
N TYR A 204 5.77 -6.71 19.00
CA TYR A 204 4.95 -5.92 19.92
C TYR A 204 4.57 -6.71 21.19
N PRO A 205 5.53 -7.27 21.94
CA PRO A 205 5.25 -8.16 23.08
C PRO A 205 4.41 -7.48 24.17
N ASN A 206 4.57 -6.18 24.37
CA ASN A 206 3.79 -5.42 25.35
C ASN A 206 2.33 -5.25 24.91
N VAL A 207 2.08 -5.09 23.60
CA VAL A 207 0.72 -4.97 23.05
C VAL A 207 0.00 -6.31 23.17
N VAL A 208 0.66 -7.40 22.79
CA VAL A 208 0.09 -8.75 22.91
C VAL A 208 -0.19 -9.11 24.38
N ARG A 209 0.69 -8.72 25.31
CA ARG A 209 0.47 -8.91 26.76
C ARG A 209 -0.71 -8.09 27.29
N ALA A 210 -0.80 -6.83 26.90
CA ALA A 210 -1.87 -5.93 27.36
C ALA A 210 -3.23 -6.25 26.72
N ARG A 211 -3.23 -6.83 25.52
CA ARG A 211 -4.44 -7.17 24.74
C ARG A 211 -4.34 -8.60 24.21
N PRO A 212 -4.47 -9.63 25.07
CA PRO A 212 -4.42 -11.02 24.62
C PRO A 212 -5.53 -11.34 23.61
N ASP A 213 -6.66 -10.62 23.66
CA ASP A 213 -7.78 -10.73 22.72
C ASP A 213 -7.47 -10.25 21.29
N SER A 214 -6.33 -9.59 21.09
CA SER A 214 -5.83 -9.30 19.75
C SER A 214 -5.38 -10.56 18.97
N ILE A 215 -5.09 -11.65 19.67
CA ILE A 215 -4.73 -12.94 19.06
C ILE A 215 -6.00 -13.79 19.01
N PRO A 216 -6.45 -14.28 17.83
CA PRO A 216 -7.68 -15.08 17.75
C PRO A 216 -7.63 -16.31 18.64
N GLU A 217 -8.78 -16.72 19.19
CA GLU A 217 -8.86 -17.84 20.12
C GLU A 217 -8.31 -19.15 19.51
N ALA A 218 -8.65 -19.44 18.26
CA ALA A 218 -8.13 -20.58 17.51
C ALA A 218 -6.59 -20.57 17.40
N VAL A 219 -5.97 -19.39 17.35
CA VAL A 219 -4.52 -19.24 17.33
C VAL A 219 -3.94 -19.45 18.72
N ARG A 220 -4.54 -18.86 19.78
CA ARG A 220 -4.05 -18.97 21.16
C ARG A 220 -4.11 -20.39 21.72
N ASN A 221 -5.15 -21.14 21.36
CA ASN A 221 -5.44 -22.46 21.93
C ASN A 221 -5.08 -23.62 20.99
N GLY A 222 -4.81 -23.34 19.71
CA GLY A 222 -4.47 -24.36 18.72
C GLY A 222 -3.04 -24.88 18.85
N CYS A 223 -2.77 -26.05 18.27
CA CYS A 223 -1.40 -26.51 18.03
C CYS A 223 -0.90 -25.92 16.71
N ASN A 224 -0.15 -24.83 16.78
CA ASN A 224 0.30 -24.09 15.62
C ASN A 224 1.66 -23.42 15.89
N ILE A 225 2.21 -22.71 14.91
CA ILE A 225 3.52 -22.05 15.03
C ILE A 225 3.59 -21.03 16.18
N TYR A 226 2.48 -20.36 16.48
CA TYR A 226 2.38 -19.36 17.55
C TYR A 226 2.52 -20.01 18.93
N THR A 227 1.71 -21.03 19.21
CA THR A 227 1.77 -21.76 20.49
C THR A 227 3.05 -22.56 20.62
N LEU A 228 3.59 -23.09 19.52
CA LEU A 228 4.93 -23.68 19.50
C LEU A 228 6.00 -22.68 19.92
N GLY A 229 5.97 -21.46 19.38
CA GLY A 229 6.95 -20.42 19.72
C GLY A 229 6.99 -20.15 21.23
N ARG A 230 5.81 -20.00 21.86
CA ARG A 230 5.70 -19.82 23.31
C ARG A 230 6.20 -21.03 24.09
N LEU A 231 5.87 -22.24 23.65
CA LEU A 231 6.32 -23.48 24.29
C LEU A 231 7.84 -23.63 24.20
N LEU A 232 8.41 -23.33 23.04
CA LEU A 232 9.84 -23.37 22.77
C LEU A 232 10.59 -22.40 23.70
N GLU A 233 10.16 -21.14 23.76
CA GLU A 233 10.78 -20.14 24.64
C GLU A 233 10.66 -20.50 26.12
N LYS A 234 9.50 -21.03 26.54
CA LYS A 234 9.29 -21.51 27.91
C LYS A 234 10.20 -22.70 28.26
N ALA A 235 10.37 -23.63 27.33
CA ALA A 235 11.19 -24.83 27.54
C ALA A 235 12.68 -24.49 27.57
N CYS A 236 13.13 -23.53 26.76
CA CYS A 236 14.52 -23.12 26.67
C CYS A 236 14.92 -22.03 27.67
N GLY A 237 13.96 -21.25 28.18
CA GLY A 237 14.24 -20.09 29.02
C GLY A 237 14.88 -18.91 28.29
N GLU A 238 14.85 -18.91 26.96
CA GLU A 238 15.37 -17.83 26.10
C GLU A 238 14.36 -17.45 25.02
N LYS A 239 14.55 -16.31 24.37
CA LYS A 239 13.68 -15.82 23.29
C LYS A 239 14.22 -16.19 21.92
N PHE A 240 13.31 -16.42 20.98
CA PHE A 240 13.62 -16.72 19.59
C PHE A 240 12.90 -15.75 18.64
N ASP A 241 13.59 -15.36 17.57
CA ASP A 241 12.97 -14.65 16.46
C ASP A 241 11.94 -15.55 15.73
N ALA A 242 11.05 -14.93 14.96
CA ALA A 242 9.98 -15.65 14.28
C ALA A 242 10.49 -16.64 13.22
N ASP A 243 11.62 -16.36 12.57
CA ASP A 243 12.19 -17.23 11.53
C ASP A 243 12.80 -18.49 12.15
N THR A 244 13.42 -18.37 13.32
CA THR A 244 13.92 -19.50 14.11
C THR A 244 12.77 -20.39 14.56
N VAL A 245 11.67 -19.82 15.08
CA VAL A 245 10.48 -20.60 15.42
C VAL A 245 9.89 -21.29 14.18
N ARG A 246 9.83 -20.59 13.03
CA ARG A 246 9.34 -21.17 11.76
C ARG A 246 10.17 -22.36 11.33
N ARG A 247 11.50 -22.25 11.35
CA ARG A 247 12.40 -23.37 11.03
C ARG A 247 12.15 -24.57 11.92
N VAL A 248 11.98 -24.36 13.23
CA VAL A 248 11.66 -25.45 14.17
C VAL A 248 10.30 -26.07 13.85
N TYR A 249 9.28 -25.25 13.57
CA TYR A 249 7.95 -25.73 13.20
C TYR A 249 7.95 -26.57 11.93
N GLU A 250 8.84 -26.26 10.97
CA GLU A 250 9.11 -27.05 9.76
C GLU A 250 9.89 -28.36 10.02
N GLY A 251 10.26 -28.65 11.27
CA GLY A 251 11.00 -29.87 11.66
C GLY A 251 12.52 -29.74 11.53
N LYS A 252 13.05 -28.55 11.26
CA LYS A 252 14.50 -28.32 11.23
C LYS A 252 15.08 -28.43 12.64
N PRO A 253 16.28 -29.02 12.79
CA PRO A 253 16.92 -29.15 14.08
C PRO A 253 17.34 -27.79 14.64
N LEU A 254 17.18 -27.60 15.94
CA LEU A 254 17.68 -26.45 16.67
C LEU A 254 18.54 -26.94 17.83
N ARG A 255 19.78 -26.46 17.92
CA ARG A 255 20.63 -26.69 19.08
C ARG A 255 20.33 -25.64 20.15
N VAL A 256 20.04 -26.09 21.36
CA VAL A 256 19.66 -25.24 22.49
C VAL A 256 20.54 -25.53 23.69
N LYS A 257 20.90 -24.48 24.44
CA LYS A 257 21.76 -24.61 25.62
C LYS A 257 21.07 -25.37 26.75
N GLN A 258 19.76 -25.16 26.88
CA GLN A 258 18.93 -25.76 27.90
C GLN A 258 17.56 -26.10 27.30
N PHE A 259 16.98 -27.22 27.72
CA PHE A 259 15.63 -27.62 27.34
C PHE A 259 14.94 -28.35 28.49
N THR A 260 13.82 -27.80 28.95
CA THR A 260 13.04 -28.36 30.06
C THR A 260 11.98 -29.32 29.53
N THR A 261 12.06 -30.58 29.97
CA THR A 261 11.08 -31.63 29.69
C THR A 261 10.32 -32.02 30.97
N PRO A 262 9.16 -32.71 30.89
CA PRO A 262 8.49 -33.26 32.07
C PRO A 262 9.39 -34.18 32.91
N THR A 263 10.37 -34.83 32.29
CA THR A 263 11.29 -35.80 32.92
C THR A 263 12.55 -35.17 33.52
N GLY A 264 12.84 -33.90 33.21
CA GLY A 264 14.05 -33.22 33.66
C GLY A 264 14.55 -32.16 32.69
N VAL A 265 15.68 -31.56 33.02
CA VAL A 265 16.34 -30.54 32.22
C VAL A 265 17.47 -31.18 31.41
N MET A 266 17.51 -30.90 30.12
CA MET A 266 18.57 -31.31 29.20
C MET A 266 19.45 -30.11 28.88
N ASN A 267 20.77 -30.30 28.86
CA ASN A 267 21.74 -29.27 28.51
C ASN A 267 22.41 -29.61 27.18
N ASP A 268 22.72 -28.58 26.39
CA ASP A 268 23.39 -28.64 25.09
C ASP A 268 22.85 -29.76 24.18
N THR A 269 21.58 -29.63 23.79
CA THR A 269 20.86 -30.67 23.07
C THR A 269 20.30 -30.17 21.74
N VAL A 270 20.05 -31.09 20.82
CA VAL A 270 19.40 -30.80 19.55
C VAL A 270 17.94 -31.26 19.63
N ILE A 271 17.03 -30.32 19.40
CA ILE A 271 15.59 -30.57 19.37
C ILE A 271 15.06 -30.48 17.94
N ARG A 272 14.01 -31.24 17.64
CA ARG A 272 13.20 -31.18 16.42
C ARG A 272 11.73 -31.18 16.81
N PHE A 273 10.88 -30.49 16.07
CA PHE A 273 9.44 -30.56 16.28
C PHE A 273 8.79 -31.44 15.21
N SER A 274 7.95 -32.39 15.62
CA SER A 274 7.15 -33.21 14.72
C SER A 274 5.71 -32.68 14.71
N LYS A 275 5.25 -32.23 13.54
CA LYS A 275 3.84 -31.79 13.34
C LYS A 275 2.86 -32.95 13.53
N GLU A 276 3.24 -34.14 13.05
CA GLU A 276 2.42 -35.37 13.14
C GLU A 276 2.10 -35.74 14.58
N SER A 277 3.10 -35.70 15.46
CA SER A 277 2.94 -36.04 16.88
C SER A 277 2.68 -34.84 17.77
N SER A 278 2.78 -33.62 17.24
CA SER A 278 2.70 -32.35 17.98
C SER A 278 3.65 -32.30 19.19
N ARG A 279 4.85 -32.87 19.04
CA ARG A 279 5.83 -33.05 20.14
C ARG A 279 7.25 -32.72 19.69
N PHE A 280 8.06 -32.31 20.66
CA PHE A 280 9.49 -32.22 20.48
C PHE A 280 10.13 -33.62 20.52
N GLN A 281 10.97 -33.88 19.54
CA GLN A 281 11.88 -35.00 19.45
C GLN A 281 13.28 -34.49 19.80
N TYR A 282 14.02 -35.27 20.58
CA TYR A 282 15.36 -34.93 21.02
C TYR A 282 16.16 -36.22 21.19
N GLU A 283 17.44 -36.19 20.83
CA GLU A 283 18.33 -37.30 21.11
C GLU A 283 18.60 -37.35 22.61
N GLN A 284 18.35 -38.49 23.25
CA GLN A 284 18.72 -38.64 24.65
C GLN A 284 20.25 -38.59 24.76
N PRO A 285 20.82 -37.68 25.57
CA PRO A 285 22.23 -37.73 25.87
C PRO A 285 22.53 -39.06 26.56
N HIS A 286 23.73 -39.63 26.33
CA HIS A 286 24.23 -40.69 27.20
C HIS A 286 24.03 -40.30 28.67
N LYS A 287 23.63 -41.27 29.52
CA LYS A 287 23.11 -41.13 30.89
C LYS A 287 23.90 -40.24 31.87
N SER A 288 25.04 -39.67 31.50
CA SER A 288 25.89 -38.79 32.31
C SER A 288 25.37 -37.35 32.49
N ASN A 289 24.42 -36.86 31.69
CA ASN A 289 23.99 -35.44 31.72
C ASN A 289 22.55 -35.18 32.23
N MET A 290 21.84 -36.18 32.77
CA MET A 290 20.48 -35.99 33.31
C MET A 290 20.51 -35.57 34.79
N ILE A 291 20.19 -34.32 35.10
CA ILE A 291 19.97 -33.87 36.48
C ILE A 291 18.50 -34.17 36.84
N LYS A 292 18.27 -35.19 37.68
CA LYS A 292 16.95 -35.50 38.24
C LYS A 292 16.49 -34.40 39.19
N ARG A 293 15.22 -33.98 39.09
CA ARG A 293 14.57 -33.16 40.13
C ARG A 293 14.58 -33.92 41.46
N ARG A 294 15.28 -33.39 42.47
CA ARG A 294 14.96 -33.72 43.87
C ARG A 294 13.67 -32.97 44.21
N MET A 295 12.54 -33.68 44.26
CA MET A 295 11.39 -33.22 45.02
C MET A 295 11.82 -33.16 46.48
N LYS A 296 11.81 -31.96 47.08
CA LYS A 296 11.78 -31.85 48.54
C LYS A 296 10.34 -32.19 48.99
N PRO A 297 10.19 -32.94 50.10
CA PRO A 297 8.89 -33.31 50.64
C PRO A 297 8.06 -32.09 51.03
#